data_AF-A0A6P0I2V1-F1
#
_entry.id   AF-A0A6P0I2V1-F1
#
_cell.length_a   1.000
_cell.length_b   1.000
_cell.length_c   1.000
_cell.angle_alpha   90.00
_cell.angle_beta   90.00
_cell.angle_gamma   90.00
#
_symmetry.space_group_name_H-M   'P 1'
#
loop_
_entity.id
_entity.type
_entity.pdbx_description
1 polymer ?
#
loop_
_entity_poly.entity_id
_entity_poly.type
_entity_poly.pdbx_seq_one_letter_code
_entity_poly.pdbx_strand_id
1 'polypeptide(L)' 'MEESLPLEYPSMSRRQLLNFFTGAVVATTASAALYPAAKFFVTPGESNKDGSIIARDRLGYPIPASQIL' A
#
# COMPACT_ATOMS: atom_id res chain seq x y z
N MET A 1 -33.94 -42.51 6.73
CA MET A 1 -34.73 -41.29 6.50
C MET A 1 -33.72 -40.16 6.39
N GLU A 2 -33.29 -39.80 5.17
CA GLU A 2 -32.53 -38.56 5.00
C GLU A 2 -33.47 -37.39 5.30
N GLU A 3 -33.24 -36.69 6.42
CA GLU A 3 -33.77 -35.34 6.58
C GLU A 3 -33.07 -34.42 5.58
N SER A 4 -33.65 -34.30 4.39
CA SER A 4 -33.28 -33.26 3.45
C SER A 4 -33.67 -31.92 4.07
N LEU A 5 -32.70 -31.18 4.59
CA LEU A 5 -32.89 -29.79 5.00
C LEU A 5 -33.58 -29.05 3.84
N PRO A 6 -34.72 -28.37 4.05
CA PRO A 6 -35.34 -27.59 3.00
C PRO A 6 -34.39 -26.45 2.63
N LEU A 7 -33.67 -26.62 1.51
CA LEU A 7 -32.79 -25.60 0.95
C LEU A 7 -33.65 -24.51 0.34
N GLU A 8 -34.09 -23.58 1.19
CA GLU A 8 -34.83 -22.41 0.77
C GLU A 8 -33.94 -21.52 -0.11
N TYR A 9 -34.44 -21.16 -1.29
CA TYR A 9 -33.66 -20.32 -2.21
C TYR A 9 -33.35 -18.98 -1.54
N PRO A 10 -32.09 -18.50 -1.60
CA PRO A 10 -31.74 -17.22 -1.02
C PRO A 10 -32.52 -16.11 -1.72
N SER A 11 -33.16 -15.25 -0.94
CA SER A 11 -33.84 -14.03 -1.41
C SER A 11 -32.86 -13.08 -2.11
N MET A 12 -33.37 -12.21 -2.97
CA MET A 12 -32.53 -11.27 -3.73
C MET A 12 -31.69 -10.35 -2.85
N SER A 13 -32.21 -9.89 -1.71
CA SER A 13 -31.47 -9.05 -0.77
C SER A 13 -30.26 -9.79 -0.18
N ARG A 14 -30.41 -11.07 0.19
CA ARG A 14 -29.32 -11.91 0.70
C ARG A 14 -28.24 -12.11 -0.36
N ARG A 15 -28.62 -12.28 -1.63
CA ARG A 15 -27.66 -12.38 -2.76
C ARG A 15 -26.91 -11.07 -3.00
N GLN A 16 -27.61 -9.94 -2.98
CA GLN A 16 -27.00 -8.62 -3.16
C GLN A 16 -26.03 -8.30 -2.03
N LEU A 17 -26.42 -8.60 -0.79
CA LEU A 17 -25.56 -8.44 0.38
C LEU A 17 -24.29 -9.30 0.25
N LEU A 18 -24.43 -10.57 -0.14
CA LEU A 18 -23.28 -11.45 -0.36
C LEU A 18 -22.38 -10.93 -1.48
N ASN A 19 -22.94 -10.50 -2.62
CA ASN A 19 -22.18 -9.93 -3.72
C ASN A 19 -21.39 -8.68 -3.29
N PHE A 20 -22.00 -7.83 -2.46
CA PHE A 20 -21.32 -6.67 -1.88
C PHE A 20 -20.15 -7.09 -1.00
N PHE A 21 -20.36 -8.04 -0.08
CA PHE A 21 -19.28 -8.51 0.78
C PHE A 21 -18.16 -9.18 0.00
N THR A 22 -18.48 -10.03 -0.97
CA THR A 22 -17.49 -10.65 -1.85
C THR A 22 -16.70 -9.58 -2.60
N GLY A 23 -17.38 -8.58 -3.18
CA GLY A 23 -16.73 -7.45 -3.85
C GLY A 23 -15.82 -6.65 -2.92
N ALA A 24 -16.28 -6.36 -1.70
CA ALA A 24 -15.51 -5.62 -0.69
C ALA A 24 -14.24 -6.37 -0.26
N VAL A 25 -14.33 -7.68 -0.03
CA VAL A 25 -13.17 -8.52 0.32
C VAL A 25 -12.14 -8.56 -0.81
N VAL A 26 -12.60 -8.74 -2.05
CA VAL A 26 -11.73 -8.74 -3.23
C VAL A 26 -11.06 -7.37 -3.41
N ALA A 27 -11.82 -6.28 -3.33
CA ALA A 27 -11.30 -4.93 -3.48
C ALA A 27 -10.27 -4.59 -2.40
N THR A 28 -10.53 -4.98 -1.14
CA THR A 28 -9.61 -4.73 -0.02
C THR A 28 -8.31 -5.50 -0.21
N THR A 29 -8.38 -6.78 -0.57
CA THR A 29 -7.21 -7.62 -0.82
C THR A 29 -6.38 -7.10 -1.99
N ALA A 30 -7.04 -6.75 -3.10
CA ALA A 30 -6.38 -6.18 -4.27
C ALA A 30 -5.70 -4.85 -3.95
N SER A 31 -6.38 -3.97 -3.19
CA SER A 31 -5.82 -2.67 -2.79
C SER A 31 -4.63 -2.83 -1.85
N ALA A 32 -4.69 -3.77 -0.90
CA ALA A 32 -3.60 -4.07 0.01
C ALA A 32 -2.34 -4.55 -0.71
N ALA A 33 -2.48 -5.36 -1.77
CA ALA A 33 -1.37 -5.77 -2.60
C ALA A 33 -0.89 -4.65 -3.54
N LEU A 34 -1.81 -3.85 -4.07
CA LEU A 34 -1.50 -2.77 -5.02
C LEU A 34 -0.77 -1.59 -4.36
N TYR A 35 -1.08 -1.25 -3.11
CA TYR A 35 -0.45 -0.13 -2.41
C TYR A 35 1.09 -0.22 -2.34
N PRO A 36 1.71 -1.30 -1.82
CA PRO A 36 3.17 -1.41 -1.81
C PRO A 36 3.76 -1.54 -3.21
N ALA A 37 3.06 -2.22 -4.14
CA ALA A 37 3.49 -2.34 -5.53
C ALA A 37 3.57 -0.97 -6.22
N ALA A 38 2.58 -0.11 -6.01
CA ALA A 38 2.59 1.26 -6.52
C ALA A 38 3.66 2.12 -5.81
N LYS A 39 3.78 1.99 -4.48
CA LYS A 39 4.75 2.73 -3.68
C LYS A 39 6.20 2.39 -4.04
N PHE A 40 6.47 1.19 -4.51
CA PHE A 40 7.80 0.79 -5.00
C PHE A 40 8.31 1.69 -6.14
N PHE A 41 7.42 2.19 -6.99
CA PHE A 41 7.79 3.09 -8.09
C PHE A 41 7.94 4.55 -7.65
N VAL A 42 7.54 4.89 -6.42
CA VAL A 42 7.75 6.22 -5.86
C VAL A 42 9.15 6.26 -5.25
N THR A 43 10.00 7.14 -5.76
CA THR A 43 11.36 7.28 -5.25
C THR A 43 11.32 7.73 -3.77
N PRO A 44 12.17 7.14 -2.91
CA PRO A 44 12.33 7.67 -1.56
C PRO A 44 12.92 9.07 -1.67
N GLY A 45 12.28 10.06 -1.04
CA GLY A 45 12.87 11.39 -0.93
C GLY A 45 14.11 11.32 -0.04
N GLU A 46 15.20 11.96 -0.47
CA GLU A 46 16.33 12.20 0.41
C GLU A 46 15.89 13.20 1.49
N SER A 47 15.70 12.76 2.74
CA SER A 47 15.36 13.64 3.85
C SER A 47 16.44 13.62 4.92
N ASN A 48 16.98 14.81 5.20
CA ASN A 48 17.67 15.10 6.45
C ASN A 48 16.65 15.73 7.41
N LYS A 49 16.79 15.48 8.72
CA LYS A 49 15.85 15.92 9.76
C LYS A 49 15.49 17.41 9.71
N ASP A 50 16.44 18.24 9.28
CA ASP A 50 16.32 19.70 9.28
C ASP A 50 16.29 20.30 7.86
N GLY A 51 16.15 19.47 6.81
CA GLY A 51 16.19 19.91 5.41
C GLY A 51 17.57 20.39 4.92
N SER A 52 18.59 20.32 5.78
CA SER A 52 19.97 20.65 5.43
C SER A 52 20.60 19.56 4.57
N ILE A 53 21.54 19.94 3.70
CA ILE A 53 22.29 19.02 2.84
C ILE A 53 23.78 19.22 3.14
N ILE A 54 24.52 18.13 3.34
CA ILE A 54 25.97 18.18 3.52
C ILE A 54 26.60 18.50 2.16
N ALA A 55 27.39 19.57 2.09
CA ALA A 55 28.13 19.93 0.89
C ALA A 55 29.17 18.84 0.56
N ARG A 56 29.20 18.40 -0.69
CA ARG A 56 30.10 17.37 -1.20
C ARG A 56 30.92 17.91 -2.37
N ASP A 57 32.13 17.42 -2.53
CA ASP A 57 33.00 17.72 -3.66
C ASP A 57 32.54 17.01 -4.95
N ARG A 58 33.33 17.15 -6.03
CA ARG A 58 33.04 16.52 -7.33
C ARG A 58 33.06 14.99 -7.29
N LEU A 59 33.71 14.39 -6.31
CA LEU A 59 33.82 12.94 -6.12
C LEU A 59 32.80 12.41 -5.11
N GLY A 60 32.01 13.28 -4.48
CA GLY A 60 30.99 12.94 -3.49
C GLY A 60 31.50 12.91 -2.04
N TYR A 61 32.73 13.35 -1.77
CA TYR A 61 33.27 13.43 -0.41
C TYR A 61 32.79 14.70 0.31
N PRO A 62 32.46 14.63 1.61
CA PRO A 62 32.13 15.82 2.40
C PRO A 62 33.29 16.83 2.40
N ILE A 63 32.99 18.11 2.16
CA ILE A 63 34.01 19.17 2.16
C ILE A 63 34.40 19.49 3.61
N PRO A 64 35.68 19.37 4.01
CA PRO A 64 36.12 19.71 5.36
C PRO A 64 36.02 21.22 5.59
N ALA A 65 35.60 21.63 6.80
CA ALA A 65 35.41 23.03 7.14
C ALA A 65 36.69 23.88 6.99
N SER A 66 37.87 23.26 7.13
CA SER A 66 39.17 23.90 6.94
C SER A 66 39.48 24.33 5.50
N GLN A 67 38.69 23.89 4.52
CA GLN A 67 38.81 24.33 3.12
C GLN A 67 37.85 25.49 2.79
N ILE A 68 36.93 25.80 3.70
CA ILE A 68 35.89 26.83 3.52
C ILE A 68 36.17 28.06 4.40
N LEU A 69 36.77 27.85 5.58
CA LEU A 69 37.16 28.85 6.58
C LEU A 69 38.67 29.12 6.55
#